data_AF-A0A6B3IHB7-F1
#
_entry.id   AF-A0A6B3IHB7-F1
#
_cell.length_a   1.000
_cell.length_b   1.000
_cell.length_c   1.000
_cell.angle_alpha   90.00
_cell.angle_beta   90.00
_cell.angle_gamma   90.00
#
_symmetry.space_group_name_H-M   'P 1'
#
loop_
_entity.id
_entity.type
_entity.pdbx_description
1 polymer ?
#
loop_
_entity_poly.entity_id
_entity_poly.type
_entity_poly.pdbx_seq_one_letter_code
_entity_poly.pdbx_strand_id
1 'polypeptide(L)'
;MVNRPRLRSALTALALVLGALFVPGVGALGSGATEAHAVTKLTHAQATSRFSSSGITWSSSGGCSNRNVPTCTSFDQLNLPTAQGAQTLKSATGCALRITGGTETGHAGGTYSHWNGYKLDFAKSTC
;
A
#
# COMPACT_ATOMS: atom_id res chain seq x y z
N MET A 1 -12.63 -12.15 75.54
CA MET A 1 -12.42 -11.68 74.15
C MET A 1 -11.54 -12.70 73.44
N VAL A 2 -12.03 -13.22 72.32
CA VAL A 2 -11.48 -14.34 71.54
C VAL A 2 -10.33 -13.84 70.66
N ASN A 3 -9.21 -14.56 70.57
CA ASN A 3 -8.81 -15.23 69.31
C ASN A 3 -7.65 -16.22 69.49
N ARG A 4 -7.91 -17.49 69.19
CA ARG A 4 -6.92 -18.58 69.07
C ARG A 4 -6.31 -18.56 67.66
N PRO A 5 -5.03 -18.90 67.48
CA PRO A 5 -4.40 -18.97 66.16
C PRO A 5 -4.88 -20.22 65.43
N ARG A 6 -5.33 -20.08 64.18
CA ARG A 6 -5.66 -21.22 63.33
C ARG A 6 -4.56 -21.47 62.32
N LEU A 7 -3.76 -22.48 62.67
CA LEU A 7 -2.97 -23.30 61.77
C LEU A 7 -3.85 -23.98 60.69
N ARG A 8 -3.23 -24.21 59.53
CA ARG A 8 -3.49 -25.27 58.52
C ARG A 8 -4.71 -25.09 57.62
N SER A 9 -4.46 -24.87 56.33
CA SER A 9 -4.40 -25.99 55.35
C SER A 9 -4.33 -25.43 53.93
N ALA A 10 -3.19 -25.64 53.28
CA ALA A 10 -3.06 -25.57 51.84
C ALA A 10 -3.73 -26.82 51.24
N LEU A 11 -4.92 -26.65 50.66
CA LEU A 11 -5.61 -27.68 49.87
C LEU A 11 -6.55 -26.96 48.91
N THR A 12 -6.28 -27.05 47.61
CA THR A 12 -7.27 -27.29 46.53
C THR A 12 -6.57 -27.20 45.17
N ALA A 13 -5.79 -28.23 44.87
CA ALA A 13 -5.69 -28.71 43.50
C ALA A 13 -6.92 -29.58 43.21
N LEU A 14 -7.36 -29.59 41.95
CA LEU A 14 -8.27 -30.55 41.31
C LEU A 14 -9.78 -30.26 41.42
N ALA A 15 -10.30 -29.53 40.44
CA ALA A 15 -11.65 -29.74 39.92
C ALA A 15 -11.56 -29.93 38.39
N LEU A 16 -11.56 -31.20 37.98
CA LEU A 16 -11.69 -31.62 36.59
C LEU A 16 -13.11 -31.31 36.07
N VAL A 17 -13.15 -30.81 34.83
CA VAL A 17 -14.01 -31.25 33.73
C VAL A 17 -15.49 -31.47 34.06
N LEU A 18 -16.34 -30.51 33.71
CA LEU A 18 -17.68 -30.68 33.10
C LEU A 18 -18.34 -29.30 32.99
N GLY A 19 -18.04 -28.60 31.90
CA GLY A 19 -18.64 -27.29 31.60
C GLY A 19 -18.47 -26.91 30.12
N ALA A 20 -18.33 -27.91 29.25
CA ALA A 20 -18.55 -27.73 27.83
C ALA A 20 -20.00 -28.12 27.58
N LEU A 21 -20.82 -27.14 27.24
CA LEU A 21 -22.04 -27.16 26.43
C LEU A 21 -22.97 -26.04 26.93
N PHE A 22 -23.31 -25.13 26.01
CA PHE A 22 -24.23 -23.99 26.14
C PHE A 22 -23.66 -22.66 26.67
N VAL A 23 -22.70 -22.10 25.92
CA VAL A 23 -22.59 -20.63 25.78
C VAL A 23 -23.21 -20.27 24.43
N PRO A 24 -24.25 -19.41 24.35
CA PRO A 24 -24.70 -18.83 23.08
C PRO A 24 -23.64 -17.80 22.64
N GLY A 25 -22.59 -18.31 22.02
CA GLY A 25 -21.45 -17.54 21.59
C GLY A 25 -20.91 -18.09 20.28
N VAL A 26 -21.63 -17.86 19.17
CA VAL A 26 -21.07 -17.81 17.81
C VAL A 26 -21.92 -16.83 17.01
N GLY A 27 -21.32 -15.74 16.54
CA GLY A 27 -22.07 -14.69 15.85
C GLY A 27 -21.33 -13.37 15.68
N ALA A 28 -20.07 -13.26 16.09
CA ALA A 28 -19.16 -12.29 15.48
C ALA A 28 -18.54 -12.95 14.24
N LEU A 29 -19.37 -13.21 13.22
CA LEU A 29 -18.86 -13.17 11.85
C LEU A 29 -18.50 -11.71 11.65
N GLY A 30 -17.28 -11.36 12.02
CA GLY A 30 -16.70 -10.08 11.68
C GLY A 30 -16.90 -9.94 10.19
N SER A 31 -17.76 -9.00 9.81
CA SER A 31 -17.79 -8.46 8.46
C SER A 31 -16.40 -7.88 8.22
N GLY A 32 -15.48 -8.74 7.82
CA GLY A 32 -14.27 -8.37 7.11
C GLY A 32 -14.70 -7.85 5.75
N ALA A 33 -15.48 -6.76 5.74
CA ALA A 33 -15.37 -5.80 4.68
C ALA A 33 -13.89 -5.44 4.70
N THR A 34 -13.13 -6.01 3.77
CA THR A 34 -11.84 -5.48 3.37
C THR A 34 -12.06 -3.98 3.26
N GLU A 35 -11.52 -3.20 4.20
CA GLU A 35 -11.45 -1.77 4.00
C GLU A 35 -10.71 -1.61 2.67
N ALA A 36 -11.44 -1.23 1.62
CA ALA A 36 -10.84 -0.85 0.37
C ALA A 36 -10.07 0.43 0.69
N HIS A 37 -8.84 0.29 1.17
CA HIS A 37 -7.99 1.41 1.47
C HIS A 37 -7.84 2.18 0.16
N ALA A 38 -8.45 3.37 0.10
CA ALA A 38 -8.35 4.23 -1.05
C ALA A 38 -6.86 4.50 -1.31
N VAL A 39 -6.37 4.12 -2.49
CA VAL A 39 -4.97 4.31 -2.83
C VAL A 39 -4.72 5.81 -2.94
N THR A 40 -3.74 6.32 -2.19
CA THR A 40 -3.35 7.73 -2.27
C THR A 40 -2.94 8.07 -3.70
N LYS A 41 -3.64 9.02 -4.29
CA LYS A 41 -3.37 9.57 -5.62
C LYS A 41 -2.47 10.77 -5.53
N LEU A 42 -1.50 10.85 -6.44
CA LEU A 42 -0.59 11.97 -6.56
C LEU A 42 -1.05 12.93 -7.66
N THR A 43 -0.79 14.22 -7.46
CA THR A 43 -0.71 15.18 -8.55
C THR A 43 0.59 15.01 -9.30
N HIS A 44 0.67 15.54 -10.52
CA HIS A 44 1.89 15.53 -11.30
C HIS A 44 3.07 16.16 -10.54
N ALA A 45 2.87 17.33 -9.92
CA ALA A 45 3.91 18.02 -9.14
C ALA A 45 4.40 17.21 -7.93
N GLN A 46 3.50 16.50 -7.24
CA GLN A 46 3.89 15.63 -6.12
C GLN A 46 4.73 14.44 -6.60
N ALA A 47 4.36 13.82 -7.72
CA ALA A 47 5.12 12.72 -8.30
C ALA A 47 6.50 13.17 -8.79
N THR A 48 6.59 14.29 -9.52
CA THR A 48 7.88 14.78 -10.02
C THR A 48 8.84 15.16 -8.90
N SER A 49 8.34 15.80 -7.82
CA SER A 49 9.17 16.10 -6.64
C SER A 49 9.76 14.85 -6.00
N ARG A 50 8.97 13.77 -5.87
CA ARG A 50 9.44 12.48 -5.38
C ARG A 50 10.49 11.87 -6.31
N PHE A 51 10.24 11.87 -7.62
CA PHE A 51 11.20 11.34 -8.60
C PHE A 51 12.52 12.11 -8.57
N SER A 52 12.48 13.44 -8.58
CA SER A 52 13.69 14.26 -8.53
C SER A 52 14.47 14.06 -7.23
N SER A 53 13.79 13.89 -6.09
CA SER A 53 14.47 13.60 -4.81
C SER A 53 15.24 12.28 -4.80
N SER A 54 14.89 11.34 -5.69
CA SER A 54 15.57 10.06 -5.86
C SER A 54 16.51 10.01 -7.06
N GLY A 55 16.71 11.13 -7.77
CA GLY A 55 17.52 11.17 -8.99
C GLY A 55 16.89 10.42 -10.17
N ILE A 56 15.57 10.27 -10.18
CA ILE A 56 14.80 9.75 -11.32
C ILE A 56 14.40 10.93 -12.19
N THR A 57 14.68 10.82 -13.49
CA THR A 57 14.32 11.85 -14.48
C THR A 57 13.05 11.45 -15.22
N TRP A 58 12.44 12.40 -15.93
CA TRP A 58 11.32 12.11 -16.82
C TRP A 58 11.35 13.02 -18.04
N SER A 59 10.67 12.61 -19.11
CA SER A 59 10.52 13.41 -20.32
C SER A 59 9.20 13.11 -21.01
N SER A 60 8.61 14.13 -21.64
CA SER A 60 7.36 14.05 -22.40
C SER A 60 7.63 14.38 -23.85
N SER A 61 7.23 13.49 -24.77
CA SER A 61 7.42 13.72 -26.21
C SER A 61 6.60 14.92 -26.71
N GLY A 62 5.45 15.18 -26.10
CA GLY A 62 4.61 16.35 -26.35
C GLY A 62 5.00 17.60 -25.55
N GLY A 63 6.04 17.56 -24.70
CA GLY A 63 6.46 18.72 -23.90
C GLY A 63 5.43 19.20 -22.87
N CYS A 64 4.53 18.31 -22.45
CA CYS A 64 3.36 18.62 -21.62
C CYS A 64 3.07 17.52 -20.58
N SER A 65 2.20 17.81 -19.62
CA SER A 65 1.81 16.90 -18.53
C SER A 65 0.30 16.68 -18.41
N ASN A 66 -0.49 17.07 -19.42
CA ASN A 66 -1.94 16.88 -19.42
C ASN A 66 -2.28 15.41 -19.66
N ARG A 67 -2.89 14.76 -18.67
CA ARG A 67 -3.29 13.35 -18.73
C ARG A 67 -4.23 13.01 -19.89
N ASN A 68 -5.00 13.97 -20.38
CA ASN A 68 -5.96 13.74 -21.46
C ASN A 68 -5.35 13.87 -22.86
N VAL A 69 -4.03 14.07 -22.96
CA VAL A 69 -3.32 14.19 -24.23
C VAL A 69 -2.31 13.04 -24.35
N PRO A 70 -2.44 12.16 -25.37
CA PRO A 70 -1.67 10.91 -25.45
C PRO A 70 -0.17 11.09 -25.71
N THR A 71 0.26 12.27 -26.14
CA THR A 71 1.68 12.60 -26.31
C THR A 71 2.32 13.21 -25.06
N CYS A 72 1.52 13.55 -24.03
CA CYS A 72 2.07 14.03 -22.78
C CYS A 72 2.53 12.87 -21.90
N THR A 73 3.56 13.07 -21.09
CA THR A 73 3.79 12.24 -19.90
C THR A 73 3.14 12.91 -18.71
N SER A 74 2.05 12.33 -18.21
CA SER A 74 1.37 12.83 -17.00
C SER A 74 1.62 11.90 -15.82
N PHE A 75 1.55 12.46 -14.61
CA PHE A 75 1.54 11.68 -13.37
C PHE A 75 0.34 12.04 -12.49
N ASP A 76 -0.63 12.80 -13.03
CA ASP A 76 -1.87 13.04 -12.32
C ASP A 76 -2.60 11.71 -12.12
N GLN A 77 -3.10 11.47 -10.91
CA GLN A 77 -3.75 10.22 -10.49
C GLN A 77 -2.81 9.01 -10.46
N LEU A 78 -1.49 9.23 -10.41
CA LEU A 78 -0.53 8.16 -10.14
C LEU A 78 -0.73 7.63 -8.71
N ASN A 79 -0.65 6.32 -8.53
CA ASN A 79 -0.70 5.73 -7.18
C ASN A 79 0.61 6.02 -6.45
N LEU A 80 0.52 6.48 -5.19
CA LEU A 80 1.70 6.66 -4.34
C LEU A 80 2.59 5.40 -4.29
N PRO A 81 2.05 4.17 -4.12
CA PRO A 81 2.85 2.95 -4.21
C PRO A 81 3.61 2.77 -5.52
N THR A 82 3.06 3.20 -6.67
CA THR A 82 3.74 3.11 -7.95
C THR A 82 4.94 4.07 -8.00
N ALA A 83 4.79 5.29 -7.47
CA ALA A 83 5.92 6.22 -7.36
C ALA A 83 7.00 5.68 -6.42
N GLN A 84 6.62 5.11 -5.28
CA GLN A 84 7.54 4.45 -4.34
C GLN A 84 8.27 3.28 -4.99
N GLY A 85 7.57 2.46 -5.78
CA GLY A 85 8.17 1.38 -6.56
C GLY A 85 9.29 1.87 -7.49
N ALA A 86 9.09 3.01 -8.17
CA ALA A 86 10.15 3.62 -8.98
C ALA A 86 11.36 4.07 -8.15
N GLN A 87 11.13 4.67 -6.97
CA GLN A 87 12.20 5.05 -6.04
C GLN A 87 12.97 3.84 -5.52
N THR A 88 12.25 2.77 -5.17
CA THR A 88 12.86 1.48 -4.78
C THR A 88 13.69 0.90 -5.91
N LEU A 89 13.17 0.88 -7.15
CA LEU A 89 13.92 0.41 -8.32
C LEU A 89 15.21 1.21 -8.53
N LYS A 90 15.16 2.54 -8.40
CA LYS A 90 16.34 3.40 -8.49
C LYS A 90 17.36 3.08 -7.39
N SER A 91 16.92 2.92 -6.16
CA SER A 91 17.79 2.59 -5.02
C SER A 91 18.45 1.22 -5.20
N ALA A 92 17.67 0.20 -5.57
CA ALA A 92 18.14 -1.18 -5.71
C ALA A 92 19.14 -1.36 -6.86
N THR A 93 18.92 -0.64 -7.97
CA THR A 93 19.76 -0.79 -9.17
C THR A 93 20.94 0.18 -9.20
N GLY A 94 20.83 1.35 -8.58
CA GLY A 94 21.77 2.47 -8.74
C GLY A 94 21.73 3.11 -10.14
N CYS A 95 21.17 2.44 -11.13
CA CYS A 95 21.12 2.82 -12.53
C CYS A 95 20.36 4.13 -12.78
N ALA A 96 20.69 4.83 -13.86
CA ALA A 96 19.88 5.96 -14.31
C ALA A 96 18.50 5.47 -14.78
N LEU A 97 17.45 6.07 -14.22
CA LEU A 97 16.06 5.82 -14.63
C LEU A 97 15.47 7.09 -15.22
N ARG A 98 14.84 6.94 -16.39
CA ARG A 98 14.10 8.01 -17.06
C ARG A 98 12.70 7.53 -17.40
N ILE A 99 11.70 8.16 -16.81
CA ILE A 99 10.29 7.87 -17.05
C ILE A 99 9.84 8.58 -18.33
N THR A 100 9.14 7.86 -19.21
CA THR A 100 8.66 8.37 -20.51
C THR A 100 7.16 8.30 -20.68
N GLY A 101 6.48 7.61 -19.78
CA GLY A 101 5.02 7.45 -19.78
C GLY A 101 4.53 7.23 -18.37
N GLY A 102 3.31 7.66 -18.11
CA GLY A 102 2.71 7.59 -16.80
C GLY A 102 1.23 7.32 -16.92
N THR A 103 0.44 8.34 -16.70
CA THR A 103 -0.98 8.19 -16.50
C THR A 103 -1.83 8.68 -17.67
N GLU A 104 -1.21 9.17 -18.74
CA GLU A 104 -1.87 9.71 -19.94
C GLU A 104 -2.87 8.74 -20.60
N THR A 105 -3.80 9.31 -21.36
CA THR A 105 -4.74 8.56 -22.19
C THR A 105 -4.02 7.86 -23.35
N GLY A 106 -4.67 6.84 -23.95
CA GLY A 106 -4.14 6.10 -25.10
C GLY A 106 -3.50 4.75 -24.78
N HIS A 107 -3.48 4.35 -23.51
CA HIS A 107 -3.04 3.02 -23.06
C HIS A 107 -4.20 2.02 -22.95
N ALA A 108 -3.87 0.73 -22.93
CA ALA A 108 -4.86 -0.31 -22.65
C ALA A 108 -5.52 -0.11 -21.27
N GLY A 109 -6.84 -0.26 -21.21
CA GLY A 109 -7.63 -0.15 -19.99
C GLY A 109 -7.49 -1.34 -19.04
N GLY A 110 -8.33 -1.39 -18.01
CA GLY A 110 -8.37 -2.44 -16.99
C GLY A 110 -7.87 -1.96 -15.62
N THR A 111 -8.08 -2.78 -14.58
CA THR A 111 -7.79 -2.43 -13.18
C THR A 111 -6.34 -1.97 -13.00
N TYR A 112 -5.38 -2.75 -13.48
CA TYR A 112 -3.94 -2.46 -13.39
C TYR A 112 -3.40 -1.81 -14.66
N SER A 113 -3.74 -0.55 -14.88
CA SER A 113 -3.42 0.22 -16.10
C SER A 113 -2.72 1.55 -15.79
N HIS A 114 -2.19 2.19 -16.84
CA HIS A 114 -1.67 3.57 -16.81
C HIS A 114 -2.74 4.56 -16.35
N TRP A 115 -3.95 4.43 -16.91
CA TRP A 115 -5.10 5.26 -16.53
C TRP A 115 -5.56 5.07 -15.07
N ASN A 116 -5.18 3.97 -14.42
CA ASN A 116 -5.48 3.78 -13.00
C ASN A 116 -4.26 4.05 -12.10
N GLY A 117 -3.15 4.53 -12.67
CA GLY A 117 -1.97 4.95 -11.92
C GLY A 117 -1.10 3.80 -11.42
N TYR A 118 -1.26 2.59 -11.98
CA TYR A 118 -0.52 1.39 -11.56
C TYR A 118 0.80 1.17 -12.29
N LYS A 119 1.02 1.88 -13.40
CA LYS A 119 2.16 1.66 -14.31
C LYS A 119 2.93 2.96 -14.57
N LEU A 120 4.21 2.80 -14.87
CA LEU A 120 5.12 3.83 -15.37
C LEU A 120 5.94 3.18 -16.48
N ASP A 121 6.17 3.92 -17.57
CA ASP A 121 7.08 3.50 -18.63
C ASP A 121 8.45 4.12 -18.41
N PHE A 122 9.49 3.31 -18.60
CA PHE A 122 10.87 3.76 -18.52
C PHE A 122 11.52 3.66 -19.90
N ALA A 123 12.32 4.66 -20.25
CA ALA A 123 13.28 4.51 -21.33
C ALA A 123 14.26 3.38 -21.00
N LYS A 124 14.73 2.67 -22.04
CA LYS A 124 15.81 1.69 -21.87
C LYS A 124 17.01 2.35 -21.19
N SER A 125 17.48 1.71 -20.12
CA SER A 125 18.76 2.06 -19.50
C SER A 125 19.89 1.31 -20.21
N THR A 126 21.11 1.83 -20.13
CA THR A 126 22.35 1.15 -20.56
C THR A 126 23.09 0.49 -19.40
N CYS A 127 22.44 0.52 -18.24
CA CYS A 127 22.66 -0.36 -17.11
C CYS A 127 21.83 -1.63 -17.39
#